data_AF-F4QHN6-F1
#
_entry.id   AF-F4QHN6-F1
#
_cell.length_a   1.000
_cell.length_b   1.000
_cell.length_c   1.000
_cell.angle_alpha   90.00
_cell.angle_beta   90.00
_cell.angle_gamma   90.00
#
_symmetry.space_group_name_H-M   'P 1'
#
loop_
_entity.id
_entity.type
_entity.pdbx_description
1 polymer ?
#
loop_
_entity_poly.entity_id
_entity_poly.type
_entity_poly.pdbx_seq_one_letter_code
_entity_poly.pdbx_strand_id
1 'polypeptide(L)'
;MGFRIKPAAVSAFLGLTACVSVSPMTQELWSQDIDLALQTSPGRLRELADGGDERAMIAYAIVVRYGLNGVAADPVEAARYEAMATKPAGYHTNFIWMPKTKDSPGYLMPITTATYSYSPVQAASVAACAAILAPSDDPPGLADRLARGVCGGEANYRRLKGQWHRTGTYNRNDGRNL
;
A
#
# COMPACT_ATOMS: atom_id res chain seq x y z
N MET A 1 54.46 -29.31 33.49
CA MET A 1 54.35 -28.27 32.44
C MET A 1 52.89 -27.84 32.39
N GLY A 2 52.56 -26.63 32.87
CA GLY A 2 51.19 -26.14 33.00
C GLY A 2 50.81 -25.18 31.86
N PHE A 3 49.74 -25.51 31.13
CA PHE A 3 49.21 -24.70 30.04
C PHE A 3 48.22 -23.66 30.58
N ARG A 4 48.50 -22.38 30.31
CA ARG A 4 47.71 -21.23 30.80
C ARG A 4 46.88 -20.68 29.65
N ILE A 5 45.57 -20.95 29.66
CA ILE A 5 44.61 -20.48 28.65
C ILE A 5 44.26 -19.03 28.97
N LYS A 6 44.41 -18.12 28.00
CA LYS A 6 43.99 -16.71 28.11
C LYS A 6 42.54 -16.55 27.62
N PRO A 7 41.72 -15.70 28.27
CA PRO A 7 40.35 -15.46 27.83
C PRO A 7 40.33 -14.59 26.58
N ALA A 8 39.54 -15.01 25.58
CA ALA A 8 39.26 -14.24 24.38
C ALA A 8 38.24 -13.14 24.68
N ALA A 9 38.56 -11.91 24.30
CA ALA A 9 37.69 -10.76 24.42
C ALA A 9 36.53 -10.87 23.41
N VAL A 10 35.30 -10.93 23.92
CA VAL A 10 34.08 -10.89 23.12
C VAL A 10 33.78 -9.43 22.79
N SER A 11 34.12 -9.01 21.56
CA SER A 11 33.72 -7.70 21.03
C SER A 11 32.22 -7.70 20.75
N ALA A 12 31.46 -6.94 21.53
CA ALA A 12 30.06 -6.66 21.29
C ALA A 12 29.92 -5.72 20.09
N PHE A 13 29.50 -6.26 18.95
CA PHE A 13 29.08 -5.45 17.80
C PHE A 13 27.72 -4.83 18.11
N LEU A 14 27.71 -3.55 18.48
CA LEU A 14 26.52 -2.72 18.52
C LEU A 14 26.07 -2.46 17.07
N GLY A 15 25.23 -3.36 16.56
CA GLY A 15 24.58 -3.20 15.25
C GLY A 15 23.64 -2.02 15.28
N LEU A 16 24.00 -0.95 14.57
CA LEU A 16 23.11 0.17 14.25
C LEU A 16 22.02 -0.32 13.31
N THR A 17 20.91 -0.82 13.87
CA THR A 17 19.65 -0.97 13.14
C THR A 17 19.13 0.44 12.83
N ALA A 18 19.47 0.95 11.65
CA ALA A 18 18.85 2.16 11.13
C ALA A 18 17.34 1.90 11.00
N CYS A 19 16.56 2.50 11.90
CA CYS A 19 15.11 2.56 11.76
C CYS A 19 14.82 3.35 10.48
N VAL A 20 14.46 2.65 9.41
CA VAL A 20 13.90 3.29 8.20
C VAL A 20 12.52 3.80 8.58
N SER A 21 12.46 4.96 9.21
CA SER A 21 11.20 5.67 9.44
C SER A 21 10.72 6.16 8.08
N VAL A 22 9.67 5.54 7.56
CA VAL A 22 8.96 6.03 6.38
C VAL A 22 8.54 7.48 6.66
N SER A 23 8.82 8.40 5.73
CA SER A 23 8.50 9.81 5.91
C SER A 23 7.00 9.98 6.20
N PRO A 24 6.60 10.84 7.15
CA PRO A 24 5.19 11.11 7.47
C PRO A 24 4.34 11.45 6.23
N MET A 25 4.95 12.10 5.24
CA MET A 25 4.31 12.46 3.98
C MET A 25 3.82 11.24 3.18
N THR A 26 4.54 10.12 3.23
CA THR A 26 4.15 8.88 2.54
C THR A 26 2.97 8.20 3.26
N GLN A 27 2.87 8.35 4.58
CA GLN A 27 1.78 7.78 5.37
C GLN A 27 0.46 8.50 5.12
N GLU A 28 0.49 9.83 4.95
CA GLU A 28 -0.71 10.63 4.70
C GLU A 28 -1.35 10.30 3.34
N LEU A 29 -0.52 10.12 2.29
CA LEU A 29 -0.98 9.82 0.93
C LEU A 29 -1.85 8.56 0.84
N TRP A 30 -1.50 7.49 1.56
CA TRP A 30 -2.23 6.21 1.47
C TRP A 30 -3.59 6.22 2.16
N SER A 31 -3.76 7.09 3.16
CA SER A 31 -5.03 7.21 3.88
C SER A 31 -6.12 7.86 3.04
N GLN A 32 -5.71 8.77 2.14
CA GLN A 32 -6.62 9.55 1.31
C GLN A 32 -7.43 8.68 0.33
N ASP A 33 -6.86 7.58 -0.19
CA ASP A 33 -7.56 6.72 -1.15
C ASP A 33 -8.66 5.89 -0.47
N ILE A 34 -8.43 5.49 0.79
CA ILE A 34 -9.45 4.82 1.62
C ILE A 34 -10.51 5.84 2.07
N ASP A 35 -10.09 7.04 2.47
CA ASP A 35 -11.03 8.13 2.77
C ASP A 35 -11.94 8.44 1.57
N LEU A 36 -11.36 8.51 0.37
CA LEU A 36 -12.11 8.73 -0.87
C LEU A 36 -13.14 7.61 -1.09
N ALA A 37 -12.76 6.35 -0.86
CA ALA A 37 -13.66 5.18 -0.95
C ALA A 37 -14.80 5.24 0.07
N LEU A 38 -14.54 5.72 1.29
CA LEU A 38 -15.51 5.79 2.37
C LEU A 38 -16.45 7.00 2.29
N GLN A 39 -15.98 8.11 1.73
CA GLN A 39 -16.70 9.39 1.73
C GLN A 39 -17.44 9.68 0.41
N THR A 40 -17.05 9.02 -0.68
CA THR A 40 -17.63 9.26 -2.01
C THR A 40 -18.64 8.18 -2.37
N SER A 41 -19.73 8.56 -3.04
CA SER A 41 -20.71 7.59 -3.49
C SER A 41 -20.10 6.64 -4.54
N PRO A 42 -20.50 5.35 -4.56
CA PRO A 42 -19.99 4.40 -5.54
C PRO A 42 -20.20 4.83 -7.00
N GLY A 43 -21.35 5.42 -7.32
CA GLY A 43 -21.64 5.93 -8.66
C GLY A 43 -20.68 7.03 -9.10
N ARG A 44 -20.34 7.97 -8.19
CA ARG A 44 -19.38 9.04 -8.49
C ARG A 44 -17.95 8.52 -8.62
N LEU A 45 -17.56 7.57 -7.76
CA LEU A 45 -16.25 6.91 -7.86
C LEU A 45 -16.10 6.20 -9.20
N ARG A 46 -17.13 5.47 -9.62
CA ARG A 46 -17.16 4.79 -10.92
C ARG A 46 -17.03 5.78 -12.07
N GLU A 47 -17.79 6.87 -12.07
CA GLU A 47 -17.72 7.91 -13.10
C GLU A 47 -16.30 8.49 -13.24
N LEU A 48 -15.66 8.81 -12.11
CA LEU A 48 -14.27 9.31 -12.08
C LEU A 48 -13.27 8.24 -12.55
N ALA A 49 -13.44 7.00 -12.10
CA ALA A 49 -12.60 5.87 -12.49
C ALA A 49 -12.69 5.58 -13.99
N ASP A 50 -13.91 5.56 -14.54
CA ASP A 50 -14.17 5.41 -15.98
C ASP A 50 -13.63 6.63 -16.77
N GLY A 51 -13.56 7.80 -16.14
CA GLY A 51 -12.93 9.02 -16.66
C GLY A 51 -11.39 9.02 -16.63
N GLY A 52 -10.75 7.98 -16.08
CA GLY A 52 -9.30 7.85 -16.06
C GLY A 52 -8.61 8.27 -14.77
N ASP A 53 -9.34 8.66 -13.71
CA ASP A 53 -8.75 9.01 -12.41
C ASP A 53 -8.28 7.75 -11.67
N GLU A 54 -6.96 7.54 -11.59
CA GLU A 54 -6.39 6.31 -11.05
C GLU A 54 -6.62 6.15 -9.54
N ARG A 55 -6.79 7.26 -8.81
CA ARG A 55 -7.13 7.21 -7.38
C ARG A 55 -8.57 6.79 -7.19
N ALA A 56 -9.47 7.32 -8.01
CA ALA A 56 -10.87 6.90 -8.02
C ALA A 56 -11.02 5.43 -8.44
N MET A 57 -10.19 4.93 -9.37
CA MET A 57 -10.16 3.50 -9.71
C MET A 57 -9.81 2.64 -8.48
N ILE A 58 -8.79 3.01 -7.69
CA ILE A 58 -8.43 2.27 -6.48
C ILE A 58 -9.51 2.39 -5.41
N ALA A 59 -10.04 3.59 -5.19
CA ALA A 59 -11.12 3.80 -4.23
C ALA A 59 -12.38 2.99 -4.60
N TYR A 60 -12.77 2.99 -5.88
CA TYR A 60 -13.88 2.17 -6.38
C TYR A 60 -13.58 0.67 -6.25
N ALA A 61 -12.34 0.24 -6.55
CA ALA A 61 -11.91 -1.14 -6.37
C ALA A 61 -12.07 -1.60 -4.90
N ILE A 62 -11.79 -0.73 -3.93
CA ILE A 62 -12.03 -1.01 -2.49
C ILE A 62 -13.52 -1.15 -2.21
N VAL A 63 -14.34 -0.22 -2.71
CA VAL A 63 -15.81 -0.25 -2.51
C VAL A 63 -16.39 -1.56 -3.01
N VAL A 64 -16.08 -1.96 -4.24
CA VAL A 64 -16.62 -3.20 -4.83
C VAL A 64 -15.96 -4.44 -4.25
N ARG A 65 -14.69 -4.41 -3.82
CA ARG A 65 -14.06 -5.59 -3.19
C ARG A 65 -14.72 -5.98 -1.87
N TYR A 66 -15.08 -4.98 -1.06
CA TYR A 66 -15.57 -5.20 0.30
C TYR A 66 -17.08 -4.95 0.45
N GLY A 67 -17.78 -4.62 -0.63
CA GLY A 67 -19.22 -4.37 -0.63
C GLY A 67 -19.62 -3.17 0.24
N LEU A 68 -18.91 -2.06 0.08
CA LEU A 68 -19.15 -0.83 0.85
C LEU A 68 -20.30 0.00 0.26
N ASN A 69 -20.93 0.85 1.09
CA ASN A 69 -21.94 1.82 0.64
C ASN A 69 -23.11 1.22 -0.15
N GLY A 70 -23.57 0.01 0.21
CA GLY A 70 -24.71 -0.63 -0.46
C GLY A 70 -24.35 -1.41 -1.73
N VAL A 71 -23.08 -1.45 -2.13
CA VAL A 71 -22.64 -2.19 -3.32
C VAL A 71 -22.43 -3.66 -2.98
N ALA A 72 -22.85 -4.57 -3.86
CA ALA A 72 -22.53 -5.98 -3.73
C ALA A 72 -21.02 -6.21 -3.95
N ALA A 73 -20.43 -7.11 -3.18
CA ALA A 73 -19.01 -7.40 -3.35
C ALA A 73 -18.74 -8.10 -4.70
N ASP A 74 -17.82 -7.55 -5.49
CA ASP A 74 -17.33 -8.11 -6.74
C ASP A 74 -15.79 -8.05 -6.78
N PRO A 75 -15.09 -9.14 -6.43
CA PRO A 75 -13.64 -9.18 -6.45
C PRO A 75 -13.04 -9.14 -7.87
N VAL A 76 -13.80 -9.57 -8.89
CA VAL A 76 -13.35 -9.57 -10.28
C VAL A 76 -13.35 -8.14 -10.81
N GLU A 77 -14.43 -7.39 -10.57
CA GLU A 77 -14.48 -5.96 -10.90
C GLU A 77 -13.43 -5.17 -10.12
N ALA A 78 -13.23 -5.45 -8.83
CA ALA A 78 -12.18 -4.81 -8.04
C ALA A 78 -10.80 -4.99 -8.67
N ALA A 79 -10.46 -6.24 -9.06
CA ALA A 79 -9.17 -6.54 -9.68
C ALA A 79 -9.01 -5.84 -11.04
N ARG A 80 -10.10 -5.66 -11.80
CA ARG A 80 -10.08 -4.92 -13.07
C ARG A 80 -9.68 -3.46 -12.86
N TYR A 81 -10.30 -2.74 -11.92
CA TYR A 81 -9.96 -1.34 -11.67
C TYR A 81 -8.58 -1.18 -11.03
N GLU A 82 -8.15 -2.11 -10.17
CA GLU A 82 -6.80 -2.12 -9.61
C GLU A 82 -5.75 -2.28 -10.72
N ALA A 83 -5.98 -3.16 -11.69
CA ALA A 83 -5.11 -3.34 -12.85
C ALA A 83 -5.10 -2.11 -13.78
N MET A 84 -6.24 -1.43 -13.94
CA MET A 84 -6.30 -0.18 -14.71
C MET A 84 -5.49 0.94 -14.05
N ALA A 85 -5.64 1.13 -12.74
CA ALA A 85 -4.94 2.16 -11.99
C ALA A 85 -3.42 1.98 -11.99
N THR A 86 -2.96 0.73 -11.95
CA THR A 86 -1.53 0.37 -11.84
C THR A 86 -0.85 0.14 -13.19
N LYS A 87 -1.54 0.43 -14.30
CA LYS A 87 -0.96 0.35 -15.63
C LYS A 87 0.17 1.39 -15.78
N PRO A 88 1.34 1.04 -16.35
CA PRO A 88 2.36 2.02 -16.67
C PRO A 88 1.80 3.12 -17.57
N ALA A 89 2.00 4.38 -17.19
CA ALA A 89 1.69 5.56 -17.99
C ALA A 89 2.71 5.74 -19.14
N GLY A 90 3.90 5.16 -19.00
CA GLY A 90 4.98 5.27 -19.97
C GLY A 90 6.25 4.56 -19.49
N TYR A 91 7.35 4.79 -20.20
CA TYR A 91 8.66 4.27 -19.88
C TYR A 91 9.71 5.37 -20.05
N HIS A 92 10.60 5.50 -19.08
CA HIS A 92 11.79 6.34 -19.18
C HIS A 92 13.03 5.46 -19.31
N THR A 93 13.84 5.74 -20.33
CA THR A 93 15.13 5.06 -20.50
C THR A 93 16.24 5.98 -20.04
N ASN A 94 16.92 5.59 -18.97
CA ASN A 94 18.13 6.24 -18.49
C ASN A 94 19.34 5.49 -19.04
N PHE A 95 20.41 6.21 -19.36
CA PHE A 95 21.67 5.60 -19.77
C PHE A 95 22.69 5.81 -18.66
N ILE A 96 23.17 4.71 -18.08
CA ILE A 96 24.24 4.75 -17.09
C ILE A 96 25.55 4.43 -17.80
N TRP A 97 26.54 5.31 -17.64
CA TRP A 97 27.89 5.06 -18.11
C TRP A 97 28.61 4.10 -17.18
N MET A 98 29.06 2.97 -17.73
CA MET A 98 29.93 2.01 -17.05
C MET A 98 31.38 2.32 -17.46
N PRO A 99 32.23 2.76 -16.51
CA PRO A 99 33.59 3.13 -16.85
C PRO A 99 34.38 1.91 -17.34
N LYS A 100 35.37 2.18 -18.19
CA LYS A 100 36.36 1.18 -18.63
C LYS A 100 37.06 0.58 -17.40
N THR A 101 37.26 -0.74 -17.43
CA THR A 101 38.15 -1.45 -16.49
C THR A 101 39.42 -1.90 -17.21
N LYS A 102 40.36 -2.54 -16.50
CA LYS A 102 41.55 -3.12 -17.13
C LYS A 102 41.20 -4.14 -18.21
N ASP A 103 40.14 -4.91 -17.97
CA ASP A 103 39.79 -6.09 -18.75
C ASP A 103 38.57 -5.88 -19.67
N SER A 104 37.91 -4.71 -19.61
CA SER A 104 36.72 -4.41 -20.41
C SER A 104 36.62 -2.93 -20.80
N PRO A 105 36.28 -2.59 -22.07
CA PRO A 105 36.00 -1.21 -22.47
C PRO A 105 34.79 -0.64 -21.73
N GLY A 106 34.75 0.68 -21.57
CA GLY A 106 33.57 1.36 -21.03
C GLY A 106 32.39 1.26 -21.99
N TYR A 107 31.18 1.23 -21.46
CA TYR A 107 29.96 1.10 -22.26
C TYR A 107 28.77 1.83 -21.62
N LEU A 108 27.75 2.13 -22.43
CA LEU A 108 26.47 2.64 -21.95
C LEU A 108 25.51 1.49 -21.68
N MET A 109 24.93 1.47 -20.49
CA MET A 109 23.89 0.52 -20.12
C MET A 109 22.53 1.25 -20.11
N PRO A 110 21.60 0.94 -21.04
CA PRO A 110 20.25 1.45 -20.96
C PRO A 110 19.49 0.76 -19.82
N ILE A 111 18.82 1.54 -18.99
CA ILE A 111 17.88 1.08 -17.97
C ILE A 111 16.53 1.72 -18.26
N THR A 112 15.57 0.90 -18.69
CA THR A 112 14.19 1.33 -18.93
C THR A 112 13.36 1.09 -17.68
N THR A 113 12.84 2.17 -17.11
CA THR A 113 11.95 2.14 -15.94
C THR A 113 10.54 2.57 -16.33
N ALA A 114 9.54 1.78 -15.97
CA ALA A 114 8.14 2.15 -16.12
C ALA A 114 7.80 3.35 -15.23
N THR A 115 7.01 4.29 -15.76
CA THR A 115 6.40 5.38 -14.98
C THR A 115 4.96 5.05 -14.69
N TYR A 116 4.51 5.39 -13.48
CA TYR A 116 3.16 5.13 -13.03
C TYR A 116 2.56 6.43 -12.50
N SER A 117 1.32 6.75 -12.90
CA SER A 117 0.52 7.75 -12.21
C SER A 117 0.15 7.25 -10.81
N TYR A 118 -0.14 5.95 -10.71
CA TYR A 118 -0.42 5.26 -9.46
C TYR A 118 0.38 3.94 -9.39
N SER A 119 1.32 3.86 -8.45
CA SER A 119 2.27 2.74 -8.44
C SER A 119 1.67 1.43 -7.90
N PRO A 120 2.10 0.25 -8.38
CA PRO A 120 1.66 -1.05 -7.82
C PRO A 120 1.95 -1.19 -6.32
N VAL A 121 3.07 -0.62 -5.84
CA VAL A 121 3.44 -0.66 -4.42
C VAL A 121 2.47 0.17 -3.57
N GLN A 122 2.04 1.31 -4.07
CA GLN A 122 1.01 2.13 -3.42
C GLN A 122 -0.33 1.39 -3.37
N ALA A 123 -0.76 0.77 -4.48
CA ALA A 123 -1.98 -0.04 -4.53
C ALA A 123 -1.95 -1.18 -3.51
N ALA A 124 -0.85 -1.93 -3.45
CA ALA A 124 -0.67 -3.01 -2.48
C ALA A 124 -0.72 -2.50 -1.03
N SER A 125 -0.17 -1.33 -0.76
CA SER A 125 -0.18 -0.72 0.59
C SER A 125 -1.60 -0.32 1.01
N VAL A 126 -2.37 0.27 0.10
CA VAL A 126 -3.78 0.62 0.32
C VAL A 126 -4.62 -0.64 0.51
N ALA A 127 -4.45 -1.65 -0.34
CA ALA A 127 -5.14 -2.93 -0.23
C ALA A 127 -4.82 -3.65 1.09
N ALA A 128 -3.55 -3.63 1.52
CA ALA A 128 -3.14 -4.20 2.80
C ALA A 128 -3.79 -3.49 3.98
N CYS A 129 -3.98 -2.17 3.90
CA CYS A 129 -4.71 -1.43 4.93
C CYS A 129 -6.21 -1.79 4.93
N ALA A 130 -6.86 -1.76 3.75
CA ALA A 130 -8.26 -2.12 3.60
C ALA A 130 -8.57 -3.54 4.14
N ALA A 131 -7.66 -4.50 3.93
CA ALA A 131 -7.79 -5.86 4.43
C ALA A 131 -7.78 -5.96 5.97
N ILE A 132 -7.16 -5.03 6.69
CA ILE A 132 -7.16 -4.96 8.17
C ILE A 132 -8.42 -4.23 8.68
N LEU A 133 -8.96 -3.30 7.88
CA LEU A 133 -10.19 -2.60 8.21
C LEU A 133 -11.42 -3.51 8.07
N ALA A 134 -11.41 -4.41 7.08
CA ALA A 134 -12.57 -5.21 6.69
C ALA A 134 -13.19 -6.12 7.78
N PRO A 135 -12.42 -6.88 8.60
CA PRO A 135 -13.00 -7.69 9.67
C PRO A 135 -13.70 -6.82 10.73
N SER A 136 -14.64 -7.37 11.51
CA SER A 136 -15.23 -6.66 12.67
C SER A 136 -14.19 -6.39 13.75
N ASP A 137 -13.40 -7.40 14.06
CA ASP A 137 -12.44 -7.40 15.15
C ASP A 137 -11.02 -7.10 14.65
N ASP A 138 -10.15 -6.72 15.58
CA ASP A 138 -8.75 -6.46 15.28
C ASP A 138 -8.02 -7.78 14.97
N PRO A 139 -7.30 -7.87 13.83
CA PRO A 139 -6.57 -9.09 13.50
C PRO A 139 -5.36 -9.30 14.42
N PRO A 140 -4.90 -10.56 14.59
CA PRO A 140 -3.69 -10.83 15.37
C PRO A 140 -2.48 -10.08 14.78
N GLY A 141 -1.61 -9.58 15.66
CA GLY A 141 -0.43 -8.82 15.27
C GLY A 141 -0.72 -7.43 14.69
N LEU A 142 -1.93 -6.88 14.91
CA LEU A 142 -2.30 -5.53 14.46
C LEU A 142 -1.28 -4.47 14.93
N ALA A 143 -0.91 -4.48 16.21
CA ALA A 143 0.03 -3.51 16.77
C ALA A 143 1.37 -3.49 16.00
N ASP A 144 1.93 -4.67 15.70
CA ASP A 144 3.18 -4.78 14.94
C ASP A 144 3.02 -4.27 13.51
N ARG A 145 1.87 -4.51 12.87
CA ARG A 145 1.58 -4.02 11.51
C ARG A 145 1.47 -2.49 11.49
N LEU A 146 0.79 -1.91 12.47
CA LEU A 146 0.63 -0.46 12.62
C LEU A 146 1.97 0.20 12.96
N ALA A 147 2.80 -0.43 13.80
CA ALA A 147 4.16 0.03 14.11
C ALA A 147 5.07 0.06 12.87
N ARG A 148 4.83 -0.83 11.88
CA ARG A 148 5.49 -0.79 10.57
C ARG A 148 4.90 0.24 9.60
N GLY A 149 3.94 1.06 10.04
CA GLY A 149 3.33 2.13 9.24
C GLY A 149 2.18 1.68 8.34
N VAL A 150 1.67 0.46 8.48
CA VAL A 150 0.46 0.05 7.75
C VAL A 150 -0.69 0.97 8.16
N CYS A 151 -1.52 1.37 7.20
CA CYS A 151 -2.58 2.37 7.39
C CYS A 151 -2.11 3.73 7.90
N GLY A 152 -0.82 4.08 7.81
CA GLY A 152 -0.32 5.34 8.38
C GLY A 152 -0.32 5.37 9.92
N GLY A 153 -0.30 4.21 10.57
CA GLY A 153 -0.20 4.07 12.02
C GLY A 153 -1.54 3.96 12.75
N GLU A 154 -1.45 3.86 14.08
CA GLU A 154 -2.58 3.50 14.95
C GLU A 154 -3.70 4.54 15.00
N ALA A 155 -3.35 5.82 15.09
CA ALA A 155 -4.34 6.90 15.14
C ALA A 155 -5.18 6.93 13.85
N ASN A 156 -4.53 6.80 12.69
CA ASN A 156 -5.21 6.79 11.41
C ASN A 156 -6.04 5.51 11.20
N TYR A 157 -5.50 4.35 11.61
CA TYR A 157 -6.25 3.10 11.60
C TYR A 157 -7.57 3.19 12.37
N ARG A 158 -7.54 3.68 13.62
CA ARG A 158 -8.75 3.80 14.44
C ARG A 158 -9.80 4.72 13.80
N ARG A 159 -9.34 5.84 13.23
CA ARG A 159 -10.21 6.78 12.50
C ARG A 159 -10.89 6.10 11.31
N LEU A 160 -10.11 5.44 10.45
CA LEU A 160 -10.60 4.73 9.27
C LEU A 160 -11.52 3.57 9.65
N LYS A 161 -11.18 2.79 10.69
CA LYS A 161 -11.98 1.67 11.21
C LYS A 161 -13.38 2.13 11.63
N GLY A 162 -13.45 3.25 12.35
CA GLY A 162 -14.71 3.85 12.74
C GLY A 162 -15.57 4.29 11.55
N GLN A 163 -14.96 4.86 10.51
CA GLN A 163 -15.67 5.21 9.26
C GLN A 163 -16.14 3.97 8.51
N TRP A 164 -15.26 2.97 8.36
CA TRP A 164 -15.52 1.73 7.64
C TRP A 164 -16.75 1.00 8.16
N HIS A 165 -16.90 0.87 9.48
CA HIS A 165 -18.06 0.21 10.07
C HIS A 165 -19.37 0.96 9.83
N ARG A 166 -19.36 2.30 9.87
CA ARG A 166 -20.57 3.08 9.56
C ARG A 166 -21.05 2.80 8.14
N THR A 167 -20.13 2.80 7.19
CA THR A 167 -20.39 2.52 5.79
C THR A 167 -20.90 1.08 5.55
N GLY A 168 -20.36 0.08 6.25
CA GLY A 168 -20.82 -1.30 6.14
C GLY A 168 -22.19 -1.55 6.79
N THR A 169 -22.49 -0.89 7.92
CA THR A 169 -23.75 -1.07 8.65
C THR A 169 -24.96 -0.45 7.95
N TYR A 170 -24.78 0.61 7.15
CA TYR A 170 -25.87 1.25 6.41
C TYR A 170 -26.61 0.27 5.48
N ASN A 171 -25.92 -0.76 4.97
CA ASN A 171 -26.50 -1.79 4.11
C ASN A 171 -27.28 -2.88 4.88
N ARG A 172 -26.88 -3.20 6.12
CA ARG A 172 -27.54 -4.29 6.89
C ARG A 172 -28.91 -3.94 7.45
N ASN A 173 -29.16 -2.65 7.70
CA ASN A 173 -30.38 -2.19 8.37
C ASN A 173 -31.45 -1.61 7.42
N ASP A 174 -31.18 -1.49 6.12
CA ASP A 174 -32.17 -0.99 5.14
C ASP A 174 -33.28 -2.01 4.87
N GLY A 175 -33.02 -3.31 4.97
CA GLY A 175 -34.06 -4.34 4.89
C GLY A 175 -34.82 -4.40 3.56
N ARG A 176 -34.45 -3.62 2.53
CA ARG A 176 -34.95 -3.84 1.17
C ARG A 176 -34.11 -4.94 0.54
N ASN A 177 -34.67 -6.14 0.54
CA ASN A 177 -34.33 -7.14 -0.47
C ASN A 177 -34.55 -6.48 -1.84
N LEU A 178 -33.47 -6.30 -2.60
CA LEU A 178 -33.57 -6.12 -4.06
C LEU A 178 -34.07 -7.41 -4.70
#